data_AF-A0A7S4HWY2-F1
#
_entry.id   AF-A0A7S4HWY2-F1
#
_cell.length_a   1.000
_cell.length_b   1.000
_cell.length_c   1.000
_cell.angle_alpha   90.00
_cell.angle_beta   90.00
_cell.angle_gamma   90.00
#
_symmetry.space_group_name_H-M   'P 1'
#
loop_
_entity.id
_entity.type
_entity.pdbx_description
1 polymer ?
#
loop_
_entity_poly.entity_id
_entity_poly.type
_entity_poly.pdbx_seq_one_letter_code
_entity_poly.pdbx_strand_id
1 'polypeptide(L)'
;SKVFPKEEVYKVFHEDSPQSDVLVVLKNESFLHSFVPDQEMISSFPGRGVIITAKTQAEKTFHSRFFCPHLGIPEDPVTGSAHCMIAPFWAKEWNAESSEWLNAVQGSKRIGHL
;
A
#
# COMPACT_ATOMS: atom_id res chain seq x y z
N SER A 1 13.52 11.31 1.28
CA SER A 1 13.20 10.43 2.42
C SER A 1 14.14 9.24 2.34
N LYS A 2 14.74 8.80 3.45
CA LYS A 2 15.63 7.63 3.46
C LYS A 2 14.88 6.29 3.41
N VAL A 3 13.57 6.29 3.69
CA VAL A 3 12.73 5.07 3.71
C VAL A 3 12.40 4.56 2.32
N PHE A 4 12.03 5.48 1.43
CA PHE A 4 11.59 5.15 0.07
C PHE A 4 12.47 5.88 -0.93
N PRO A 5 13.32 5.17 -1.70
CA PRO A 5 14.11 5.75 -2.77
C PRO A 5 13.18 6.45 -3.78
N LYS A 6 13.50 7.69 -4.17
CA LYS A 6 12.62 8.50 -5.05
C LYS A 6 12.41 7.84 -6.42
N GLU A 7 13.39 7.06 -6.85
CA GLU A 7 13.39 6.27 -8.08
C GLU A 7 12.37 5.13 -8.04
N GLU A 8 12.01 4.60 -6.87
CA GLU A 8 11.04 3.52 -6.70
C GLU A 8 9.61 4.03 -6.47
N VAL A 9 9.46 5.27 -6.00
CA VAL A 9 8.16 5.87 -5.69
C VAL A 9 7.52 6.49 -6.94
N TYR A 10 6.28 6.11 -7.22
CA TYR A 10 5.43 6.72 -8.22
C TYR A 10 4.64 7.92 -7.66
N LYS A 11 3.91 7.71 -6.56
CA LYS A 11 3.09 8.74 -5.89
C LYS A 11 3.07 8.50 -4.38
N VAL A 12 2.85 9.56 -3.59
CA VAL A 12 2.59 9.47 -2.15
C VAL A 12 1.32 10.25 -1.85
N PHE A 13 0.43 9.64 -1.09
CA PHE A 13 -0.78 10.27 -0.56
C PHE A 13 -0.75 10.18 0.95
N HIS A 14 -1.08 11.28 1.61
CA HIS A 14 -1.34 11.33 3.03
C HIS A 14 -2.34 12.46 3.27
N GLU A 15 -3.26 12.24 4.20
CA GLU A 15 -4.08 13.33 4.71
C GLU A 15 -3.43 13.83 6.00
N ASP A 16 -3.63 15.10 6.34
CA ASP A 16 -3.18 15.64 7.62
C ASP A 16 -4.19 15.28 8.72
N SER A 17 -4.34 13.98 8.96
CA SER A 17 -5.29 13.41 9.91
C SER A 17 -4.65 12.23 10.65
N PRO A 18 -4.75 12.18 11.99
CA PRO A 18 -4.19 11.09 12.79
C PRO A 18 -4.87 9.72 12.53
N GLN A 19 -5.99 9.71 11.80
CA GLN A 19 -6.74 8.50 11.46
C GLN A 19 -6.45 8.00 10.03
N SER A 20 -5.76 8.80 9.21
CA SER A 20 -5.41 8.45 7.83
C SER A 20 -4.10 7.68 7.77
N ASP A 21 -3.96 6.72 6.85
CA ASP A 21 -2.67 6.06 6.61
C ASP A 21 -1.92 6.77 5.50
N VAL A 22 -0.59 6.65 5.50
CA VAL A 22 0.24 7.12 4.38
C VAL A 22 0.21 6.05 3.29
N LEU A 23 -0.26 6.39 2.09
CA LEU A 23 -0.24 5.51 0.93
C LEU A 23 0.95 5.86 0.02
N VAL A 24 1.88 4.94 -0.13
CA VAL A 24 3.04 5.03 -1.02
C VAL A 24 2.81 4.11 -2.21
N VAL A 25 2.65 4.70 -3.39
CA VAL A 25 2.51 3.96 -4.64
C VAL A 25 3.89 3.80 -5.26
N LEU A 26 4.28 2.56 -5.50
CA LEU A 26 5.56 2.16 -6.06
C LEU A 26 5.43 1.95 -7.58
N LYS A 27 6.54 2.15 -8.29
CA LYS A 27 6.59 1.94 -9.74
C LYS A 27 6.53 0.46 -10.11
N ASN A 28 7.15 -0.39 -9.29
CA ASN A 28 7.35 -1.80 -9.57
C ASN A 28 7.05 -2.67 -8.33
N GLU A 29 6.48 -3.85 -8.57
CA GLU A 29 6.22 -4.84 -7.52
C GLU A 29 7.50 -5.45 -6.93
N SER A 30 8.60 -5.48 -7.69
CA SER A 30 9.88 -6.04 -7.23
C SER A 30 10.37 -5.35 -5.96
N PHE A 31 10.31 -4.02 -5.90
CA PHE A 31 10.71 -3.26 -4.72
C PHE A 31 9.77 -3.53 -3.54
N LEU A 32 8.46 -3.67 -3.78
CA LEU A 32 7.49 -4.02 -2.75
C LEU A 32 7.85 -5.34 -2.05
N HIS A 33 8.26 -6.34 -2.82
CA HIS A 33 8.67 -7.66 -2.31
C HIS A 33 9.99 -7.61 -1.53
N SER A 34 10.98 -6.85 -2.02
CA SER A 34 12.28 -6.71 -1.35
C SER A 34 12.29 -5.69 -0.22
N PHE A 35 11.20 -4.93 -0.03
CA PHE A 35 11.15 -3.85 0.94
C PHE A 35 11.26 -4.40 2.37
N VAL A 36 12.27 -3.92 3.09
CA VAL A 36 12.47 -4.20 4.52
C VAL A 36 12.08 -2.94 5.30
N PRO A 37 11.02 -2.98 6.12
CA PRO A 37 10.56 -1.81 6.85
C PRO A 37 11.54 -1.41 7.95
N ASP A 38 12.01 -0.17 7.92
CA ASP A 38 12.62 0.49 9.07
C ASP A 38 11.49 0.86 10.05
N GLN A 39 11.28 0.01 11.05
CA GLN A 39 10.13 0.12 11.97
C GLN A 39 10.19 1.38 12.83
N GLU A 40 11.39 1.84 13.21
CA GLU A 40 11.57 3.07 13.98
C GLU A 40 11.20 4.29 13.14
N MET A 41 11.69 4.34 11.90
CA MET A 41 11.36 5.43 10.99
C MET A 41 9.89 5.39 10.58
N ILE A 42 9.31 4.21 10.36
CA ILE A 42 7.88 4.07 10.04
C ILE A 42 7.00 4.55 11.19
N SER A 43 7.39 4.26 12.44
CA SER A 43 6.69 4.74 13.64
C SER A 43 6.66 6.26 13.76
N SER A 44 7.54 6.98 13.04
CA SER A 44 7.57 8.45 13.04
C SER A 44 6.60 9.09 12.03
N PHE A 45 6.02 8.33 11.10
CA PHE A 45 5.05 8.89 10.15
C PHE A 45 3.72 9.23 10.84
N PRO A 46 3.01 10.26 10.37
CA PRO A 46 1.68 10.57 10.87
C PRO A 46 0.70 9.44 10.52
N GLY A 47 -0.39 9.35 11.27
CA GLY A 47 -1.44 8.38 11.01
C GLY A 47 -1.26 7.04 11.72
N ARG A 48 -1.96 6.02 11.26
CA ARG A 48 -1.89 4.67 11.86
C ARG A 48 -0.70 3.86 11.35
N GLY A 49 -0.24 4.14 10.14
CA GLY A 49 0.86 3.42 9.50
C GLY A 49 1.10 3.82 8.05
N VAL A 50 1.94 3.02 7.38
CA VAL A 50 2.32 3.22 5.98
C VAL A 50 1.90 2.01 5.16
N ILE A 51 1.10 2.27 4.13
CA ILE A 51 0.72 1.32 3.09
C ILE A 51 1.67 1.51 1.91
N ILE A 52 2.28 0.44 1.43
CA ILE A 52 2.95 0.42 0.13
C ILE A 52 2.10 -0.38 -0.85
N THR A 53 1.97 0.09 -2.09
CA THR A 53 1.26 -0.65 -3.14
C THR A 53 1.93 -0.51 -4.50
N ALA A 54 1.84 -1.57 -5.31
CA ALA A 54 2.37 -1.59 -6.67
C ALA A 54 1.41 -2.36 -7.59
N LYS A 55 1.41 -2.01 -8.88
CA LYS A 55 0.81 -2.86 -9.91
C LYS A 55 1.64 -4.14 -10.04
N THR A 56 0.96 -5.25 -10.29
CA THR A 56 1.63 -6.51 -10.65
C THR A 56 1.72 -6.65 -12.17
N GLN A 57 2.31 -7.74 -12.65
CA GLN A 57 2.26 -8.10 -14.08
C GLN A 57 0.90 -8.64 -14.52
N ALA A 58 0.08 -9.14 -13.58
CA ALA A 58 -1.26 -9.63 -13.89
C ALA A 58 -2.23 -8.47 -14.13
N GLU A 59 -3.18 -8.69 -15.04
CA GLU A 59 -4.16 -7.67 -15.41
C GLU A 59 -5.02 -7.25 -14.22
N LYS A 60 -5.23 -5.93 -14.08
CA LYS A 60 -6.03 -5.31 -13.01
C LYS A 60 -5.71 -5.86 -11.62
N THR A 61 -4.45 -6.19 -11.38
CA THR A 61 -3.98 -6.80 -10.14
C THR A 61 -2.93 -5.92 -9.49
N PHE A 62 -3.16 -5.56 -8.23
CA PHE A 62 -2.20 -4.81 -7.42
C PHE A 62 -1.81 -5.61 -6.18
N HIS A 63 -0.61 -5.35 -5.67
CA HIS A 63 -0.12 -5.88 -4.41
C HIS A 63 0.01 -4.72 -3.41
N SER A 64 -0.35 -4.95 -2.16
CA SER A 64 -0.11 -4.04 -1.04
C SER A 64 0.53 -4.72 0.17
N ARG A 65 1.27 -3.93 0.96
CA ARG A 65 1.74 -4.28 2.31
C ARG A 65 1.45 -3.10 3.23
N PHE A 66 1.10 -3.37 4.49
CA PHE A 66 0.75 -2.34 5.47
C PHE A 66 1.60 -2.49 6.72
N PHE A 67 2.26 -1.41 7.14
CA PHE A 67 3.14 -1.39 8.31
C PHE A 67 2.61 -0.39 9.34
N CYS A 68 2.27 -0.87 10.54
CA CYS A 68 1.71 -0.05 11.62
C CYS A 68 2.40 -0.35 12.97
N PRO A 69 3.74 -0.19 13.06
CA PRO A 69 4.51 -0.52 14.27
C PRO A 69 4.08 0.25 15.52
N HIS A 70 3.54 1.47 15.38
CA HIS A 70 2.95 2.22 16.50
C HIS A 70 1.84 1.44 17.23
N LEU A 71 1.11 0.60 16.49
CA LEU A 71 0.05 -0.24 17.02
C LEU A 71 0.57 -1.61 17.52
N GLY A 72 1.89 -1.80 17.59
CA GLY A 72 2.52 -3.07 17.95
C GLY A 72 2.45 -4.12 16.83
N ILE A 73 2.09 -3.74 15.61
CA ILE A 73 1.95 -4.62 14.45
C ILE A 73 3.02 -4.23 13.42
N PRO A 74 4.16 -4.96 13.35
CA PRO A 74 5.24 -4.63 12.43
C PRO A 74 4.82 -4.67 10.95
N GLU A 75 3.96 -5.61 10.59
CA GLU A 75 3.30 -5.72 9.29
C GLU A 75 1.92 -6.34 9.50
N ASP A 76 0.87 -5.67 9.02
CA ASP A 76 -0.50 -6.11 9.19
C ASP A 76 -0.84 -7.21 8.16
N PRO A 77 -1.17 -8.43 8.62
CA PRO A 77 -1.47 -9.54 7.72
C PRO A 77 -2.79 -9.40 6.96
N VAL A 78 -3.76 -8.58 7.44
CA VAL A 78 -5.05 -8.31 6.77
C VAL A 78 -5.68 -7.03 7.32
N THR A 79 -5.97 -6.05 6.45
CA THR A 79 -6.80 -4.90 6.83
C THR A 79 -7.82 -4.58 5.74
N GLY A 80 -9.11 -4.69 6.09
CA GLY A 80 -10.19 -4.19 5.23
C GLY A 80 -10.12 -2.68 5.02
N SER A 81 -9.64 -1.90 6.00
CA SER A 81 -9.60 -0.43 5.90
C SER A 81 -8.53 0.11 4.96
N ALA A 82 -7.41 -0.61 4.76
CA ALA A 82 -6.39 -0.22 3.79
C ALA A 82 -6.96 -0.22 2.36
N HIS A 83 -7.85 -1.18 2.06
CA HIS A 83 -8.51 -1.28 0.76
C HIS A 83 -9.45 -0.11 0.45
N CYS A 84 -10.01 0.56 1.46
CA CYS A 84 -10.79 1.78 1.26
C CYS A 84 -9.97 2.92 0.62
N MET A 85 -8.64 2.90 0.73
CA MET A 85 -7.77 3.86 0.04
C MET A 85 -7.15 3.30 -1.24
N ILE A 86 -6.74 2.01 -1.22
CA ILE A 86 -6.01 1.41 -2.33
C ILE A 86 -6.93 1.13 -3.54
N ALA A 87 -8.14 0.61 -3.31
CA ALA A 87 -9.03 0.21 -4.39
C ALA A 87 -9.52 1.41 -5.23
N PRO A 88 -9.99 2.53 -4.63
CA PRO A 88 -10.38 3.71 -5.41
C PRO A 88 -9.20 4.31 -6.20
N PHE A 89 -7.98 4.23 -5.65
CA PHE A 89 -6.77 4.68 -6.36
C PHE A 89 -6.54 3.85 -7.63
N TRP A 90 -6.47 2.53 -7.53
CA TRP A 90 -6.19 1.67 -8.70
C TRP A 90 -7.34 1.63 -9.70
N ALA A 91 -8.60 1.70 -9.25
CA ALA A 91 -9.75 1.84 -10.13
C ALA A 91 -9.62 3.09 -11.00
N LYS A 92 -9.22 4.22 -10.41
CA LYS A 92 -8.98 5.47 -11.14
C LYS A 92 -7.78 5.37 -12.09
N GLU A 93 -6.66 4.79 -11.65
CA GLU A 93 -5.46 4.64 -12.50
C GLU A 93 -5.70 3.73 -13.71
N TRP A 94 -6.59 2.75 -13.60
CA TRP A 94 -6.97 1.86 -14.70
C TRP A 94 -8.24 2.29 -15.47
N ASN A 95 -8.86 3.41 -15.11
CA ASN A 95 -10.18 3.82 -15.63
C ASN A 95 -11.20 2.67 -15.56
N ALA A 96 -11.21 1.94 -14.44
CA ALA A 96 -12.10 0.81 -14.25
C ALA A 96 -13.55 1.30 -14.09
N GLU A 97 -14.46 0.65 -14.81
CA GLU A 97 -15.91 0.89 -14.66
C GLU A 97 -16.41 0.26 -13.35
N SER A 98 -17.55 0.74 -12.84
CA SER A 98 -18.13 0.27 -11.57
C SER A 98 -18.54 -1.21 -11.57
N SER A 99 -18.64 -1.84 -12.75
CA SER A 99 -18.93 -3.26 -12.94
C SER A 99 -17.67 -4.13 -13.06
N GLU A 100 -16.48 -3.54 -13.05
CA GLU A 100 -15.21 -4.25 -13.18
C GLU A 100 -14.60 -4.55 -11.82
N TRP A 101 -14.07 -5.78 -11.67
CA TRP A 101 -13.40 -6.25 -10.47
C TRP A 101 -11.90 -5.94 -10.53
N LEU A 102 -11.30 -5.72 -9.37
CA LEU A 102 -9.86 -5.59 -9.20
C LEU A 102 -9.33 -6.74 -8.35
N ASN A 103 -8.13 -7.22 -8.67
CA ASN A 103 -7.45 -8.20 -7.83
C ASN A 103 -6.51 -7.52 -6.87
N ALA A 104 -6.57 -7.92 -5.61
CA ALA A 104 -5.73 -7.41 -4.56
C ALA A 104 -4.91 -8.54 -3.93
N VAL A 105 -3.60 -8.41 -3.96
CA VAL A 105 -2.70 -9.27 -3.19
C VAL A 105 -2.28 -8.48 -1.96
N GLN A 106 -2.47 -9.02 -0.76
CA GLN A 106 -2.03 -8.36 0.47
C GLN A 106 -1.05 -9.23 1.26
N GLY A 107 0.08 -8.62 1.60
CA GLY A 107 1.14 -9.26 2.35
C GLY A 107 1.87 -10.33 1.53
N SER A 108 2.90 -10.93 2.11
CA SER A 108 3.76 -11.87 1.38
C SER A 108 3.10 -13.17 0.89
N LYS A 109 1.84 -13.46 1.25
CA LYS A 109 1.23 -14.80 1.05
C LYS A 109 -0.28 -14.87 0.72
N ARG A 110 -1.04 -13.77 0.58
CA ARG A 110 -2.51 -13.86 0.42
C ARG A 110 -3.07 -13.04 -0.76
N ILE A 111 -4.03 -13.62 -1.47
CA ILE A 111 -4.77 -13.02 -2.60
C ILE A 111 -6.23 -12.86 -2.20
N GLY A 112 -6.80 -11.68 -2.39
CA GLY A 112 -8.22 -11.35 -2.25
C GLY A 112 -8.76 -10.68 -3.52
N HIS A 113 -10.08 -10.71 -3.71
CA HIS A 113 -10.76 -10.06 -4.84
C HIS A 113 -11.61 -8.91 -4.31
N LEU A 114 -11.63 -7.79 -5.04
CA LEU A 114 -12.38 -6.57 -4.70
C LEU A 114 -13.33 -6.18 -5.82
#